data_AF-A0A3D2UFI1-F1
#
_entry.id   AF-A0A3D2UFI1-F1
#
_cell.length_a   1.000
_cell.length_b   1.000
_cell.length_c   1.000
_cell.angle_alpha   90.00
_cell.angle_beta   90.00
_cell.angle_gamma   90.00
#
_symmetry.space_group_name_H-M   'P 1'
#
loop_
_entity.id
_entity.type
_entity.pdbx_description
1 polymer ?
#
loop_
_entity_poly.entity_id
_entity_poly.type
_entity_poly.pdbx_seq_one_letter_code
_entity_poly.pdbx_strand_id
1 'polypeptide(L)'
;MGLSLLRTILPSPGFWTQNARVVFSSNMSDTSYLAGARPQAYTDLIAGLVFALLFATVTWSFLDLQATYVVTVGILYAITAYLIASNLPDTLPQPGLGSANRITMARCIGTLCLAGLVTYAESLGTLGRWSIVGLGTGIMLLDGVDGWVARRTGTSTEFGARFDMETDAALMLVLSALVWAEDRTGAWVLLIGAMRYLFLGAGLVLPALRGELAPSFRRKLICVVQGIALLIALGPIIPDFIAVSVSALAMAMLTWSFSIDVVWLLRPRPL
;
A
#
# COMPACT_ATOMS: atom_id res chain seq x y z
N MET A 1 14.12 19.45 21.53
CA MET A 1 13.08 20.19 20.78
C MET A 1 12.58 19.45 19.52
N GLY A 2 12.91 18.16 19.31
CA GLY A 2 12.49 17.38 18.12
C GLY A 2 11.47 16.26 18.37
N LEU A 3 11.14 15.95 19.64
CA LEU A 3 10.21 14.86 19.99
C LEU A 3 8.73 15.30 20.10
N SER A 4 8.44 16.61 20.12
CA SER A 4 7.07 17.13 20.21
C SER A 4 6.37 17.20 18.85
N LEU A 5 7.11 17.33 17.74
CA LEU A 5 6.56 17.37 16.38
C LEU A 5 6.11 15.99 15.88
N LEU A 6 6.73 14.91 16.35
CA LEU A 6 6.32 13.53 16.04
C LEU A 6 5.01 13.11 16.73
N ARG A 7 4.67 13.73 17.87
CA ARG A 7 3.37 13.52 18.54
C ARG A 7 2.21 14.27 17.90
N THR A 8 2.47 15.25 17.04
CA THR A 8 1.44 16.00 16.32
C THR A 8 1.02 15.31 15.00
N ILE A 9 1.82 14.35 14.53
CA ILE A 9 1.56 13.54 13.33
C ILE A 9 0.72 12.30 13.65
N LEU A 10 0.72 11.81 14.89
CA LEU A 10 -0.09 10.69 15.33
C LEU A 10 -1.33 11.17 16.12
N PRO A 11 -2.55 10.70 15.81
CA PRO A 11 -3.74 11.04 16.59
C PRO A 11 -3.61 10.55 18.04
N SER A 12 -4.17 11.32 18.99
CA SER A 12 -4.03 11.07 20.41
C SER A 12 -4.66 9.73 20.85
N PRO A 13 -4.15 9.08 21.92
CA PRO A 13 -4.64 7.78 22.38
C PRO A 13 -6.13 7.74 22.76
N GLY A 14 -6.71 8.90 23.10
CA GLY A 14 -8.11 9.03 23.51
C GLY A 14 -9.12 9.22 22.36
N PHE A 15 -8.68 9.31 21.10
CA PHE A 15 -9.58 9.38 19.95
C PHE A 15 -10.24 8.02 19.64
N TRP A 16 -9.66 6.91 20.09
CA TRP A 16 -9.96 5.55 19.59
C TRP A 16 -10.82 4.67 20.51
N THR A 17 -11.32 5.15 21.65
CA THR A 17 -11.95 4.30 22.68
C THR A 17 -13.48 4.18 22.63
N GLN A 18 -14.20 4.84 21.71
CA GLN A 18 -15.66 4.92 21.82
C GLN A 18 -16.46 3.76 21.18
N ASN A 19 -15.86 2.94 20.31
CA ASN A 19 -16.61 1.91 19.55
C ASN A 19 -16.33 0.46 19.96
N ALA A 20 -15.53 0.20 20.99
CA ALA A 20 -15.19 -1.16 21.43
C ALA A 20 -16.33 -1.94 22.13
N ARG A 21 -17.52 -1.37 22.31
CA ARG A 21 -18.59 -1.97 23.15
C ARG A 21 -19.66 -2.79 22.42
N VAL A 22 -19.70 -2.85 21.08
CA VAL A 22 -20.93 -3.34 20.39
C VAL A 22 -20.79 -4.67 19.63
N VAL A 23 -19.67 -5.41 19.72
CA VAL A 23 -19.54 -6.70 18.96
C VAL A 23 -19.14 -7.91 19.82
N PHE A 24 -19.19 -7.84 21.15
CA PHE A 24 -18.93 -9.01 22.01
C PHE A 24 -20.21 -9.59 22.61
N SER A 25 -20.92 -10.34 21.78
CA SER A 25 -21.87 -11.40 22.11
C SER A 25 -21.68 -12.43 20.99
N SER A 26 -21.10 -13.61 21.17
CA SER A 26 -21.36 -14.62 22.19
C SER A 26 -20.27 -15.71 22.13
N ASN A 27 -19.93 -16.30 23.28
CA ASN A 27 -19.16 -17.55 23.46
C ASN A 27 -17.72 -17.61 22.95
N MET A 28 -16.75 -17.23 23.79
CA MET A 28 -15.42 -17.83 23.79
C MET A 28 -14.78 -17.67 25.17
N SER A 29 -14.71 -18.76 25.94
CA SER A 29 -14.10 -18.85 27.26
C SER A 29 -12.58 -19.09 27.23
N ASP A 30 -11.93 -18.87 26.08
CA ASP A 30 -10.48 -19.02 25.93
C ASP A 30 -9.80 -17.66 25.79
N THR A 31 -9.40 -17.10 26.92
CA THR A 31 -8.61 -15.85 27.01
C THR A 31 -7.12 -16.05 26.70
N SER A 32 -6.69 -17.25 26.32
CA SER A 32 -5.29 -17.59 26.01
C SER A 32 -4.75 -16.92 24.75
N TYR A 33 -5.62 -16.47 23.83
CA TYR A 33 -5.22 -15.76 22.60
C TYR A 33 -4.96 -14.25 22.81
N LEU A 34 -5.40 -13.68 23.93
CA LEU A 34 -5.28 -12.24 24.20
C LEU A 34 -3.87 -11.81 24.63
N ALA A 35 -3.02 -12.75 25.07
CA ALA A 35 -1.68 -12.46 25.58
C ALA A 35 -0.53 -12.69 24.56
N GLY A 36 -0.84 -13.03 23.30
CA GLY A 36 0.17 -13.49 22.31
C GLY A 36 0.25 -12.71 20.99
N ALA A 37 -0.57 -11.68 20.80
CA ALA A 37 -0.70 -11.00 19.50
C ALA A 37 0.61 -10.34 19.03
N ARG A 38 1.32 -9.62 19.92
CA ARG A 38 2.56 -8.90 19.57
C ARG A 38 3.75 -9.82 19.30
N PRO A 39 4.10 -10.80 20.18
CA PRO A 39 5.21 -11.71 19.92
C PRO A 39 5.08 -12.45 18.57
N GLN A 40 3.87 -12.91 18.24
CA GLN A 40 3.61 -13.62 16.99
C GLN A 40 3.58 -12.68 15.78
N ALA A 41 3.23 -11.41 15.96
CA ALA A 41 3.36 -10.42 14.88
C ALA A 41 4.84 -10.18 14.54
N TYR A 42 5.74 -10.18 15.53
CA TYR A 42 7.18 -10.10 15.26
C TYR A 42 7.69 -11.35 14.53
N THR A 43 7.20 -12.54 14.84
CA THR A 43 7.56 -13.74 14.06
C THR A 43 7.08 -13.64 12.62
N ASP A 44 5.89 -13.09 12.38
CA ASP A 44 5.39 -12.83 11.02
C ASP A 44 6.28 -11.80 10.29
N LEU A 45 6.75 -10.75 10.97
CA LEU A 45 7.67 -9.75 10.41
C LEU A 45 9.06 -10.34 10.11
N ILE A 46 9.57 -11.25 10.94
CA ILE A 46 10.85 -11.93 10.69
C ILE A 46 10.70 -12.89 9.50
N ALA A 47 9.61 -13.67 9.46
CA ALA A 47 9.30 -14.52 8.32
C ALA A 47 9.18 -13.71 7.03
N GLY A 48 8.49 -12.57 7.07
CA GLY A 48 8.39 -11.65 5.95
C GLY A 48 9.75 -11.10 5.49
N LEU A 49 10.69 -10.82 6.41
CA LEU A 49 12.05 -10.39 6.05
C LEU A 49 12.77 -11.51 5.28
N VAL A 50 12.69 -12.74 5.77
CA VAL A 50 13.27 -13.91 5.09
C VAL A 50 12.68 -14.06 3.69
N PHE A 51 11.35 -13.98 3.55
CA PHE A 51 10.70 -14.04 2.23
C PHE A 51 11.12 -12.89 1.32
N ALA A 52 11.20 -11.66 1.83
CA ALA A 52 11.64 -10.49 1.06
C ALA A 52 13.07 -10.66 0.54
N LEU A 53 13.99 -11.10 1.40
CA LEU A 53 15.39 -11.33 1.02
C LEU A 53 15.52 -12.50 0.04
N LEU A 54 14.77 -13.60 0.23
CA LEU A 54 14.76 -14.71 -0.71
C LEU A 54 14.23 -14.28 -2.08
N PHE A 55 13.09 -13.61 -2.12
CA PHE A 55 12.51 -13.11 -3.37
C PHE A 55 13.43 -12.09 -4.06
N ALA A 56 14.04 -11.18 -3.30
CA ALA A 56 15.01 -10.24 -3.82
C ALA A 56 16.26 -10.94 -4.35
N THR A 57 16.75 -11.98 -3.68
CA THR A 57 17.91 -12.76 -4.14
C THR A 57 17.61 -13.52 -5.43
N VAL A 58 16.41 -14.10 -5.54
CA VAL A 58 15.95 -14.76 -6.78
C VAL A 58 15.83 -13.73 -7.91
N THR A 59 15.29 -12.55 -7.64
CA THR A 59 15.17 -11.49 -8.65
C THR A 59 16.54 -10.97 -9.08
N TRP A 60 17.45 -10.76 -8.11
CA TRP A 60 18.83 -10.35 -8.33
C TRP A 60 19.57 -11.31 -9.26
N SER A 61 19.49 -12.62 -9.00
CA SER A 61 20.14 -13.62 -9.83
C SER A 61 19.46 -13.83 -11.19
N PHE A 62 18.13 -13.72 -11.24
CA PHE A 62 17.37 -13.90 -12.48
C PHE A 62 17.54 -12.74 -13.47
N LEU A 63 17.68 -11.51 -12.97
CA LEU A 63 17.79 -10.29 -13.79
C LEU A 63 19.22 -9.75 -13.90
N ASP A 64 20.22 -10.47 -13.37
CA ASP A 64 21.64 -10.09 -13.37
C ASP A 64 21.88 -8.67 -12.83
N LEU A 65 21.25 -8.37 -11.68
CA LEU A 65 21.31 -7.04 -11.06
C LEU A 65 22.56 -6.88 -10.19
N GLN A 66 22.84 -5.65 -9.76
CA GLN A 66 23.87 -5.43 -8.74
C GLN A 66 23.36 -5.82 -7.34
N ALA A 67 24.27 -6.22 -6.45
CA ALA A 67 23.94 -6.62 -5.07
C ALA A 67 23.26 -5.49 -4.26
N THR A 68 23.44 -4.23 -4.67
CA THR A 68 22.74 -3.07 -4.12
C THR A 68 21.23 -3.21 -4.22
N TYR A 69 20.68 -3.96 -5.19
CA TYR A 69 19.25 -4.27 -5.26
C TYR A 69 18.73 -4.98 -3.99
N VAL A 70 19.40 -6.05 -3.56
CA VAL A 70 18.99 -6.83 -2.37
C VAL A 70 19.09 -5.96 -1.11
N VAL A 71 20.13 -5.13 -1.02
CA VAL A 71 20.30 -4.19 0.09
C VAL A 71 19.17 -3.16 0.13
N THR A 72 18.80 -2.58 -1.02
CA THR A 72 17.69 -1.64 -1.13
C THR A 72 16.37 -2.26 -0.67
N VAL A 73 16.04 -3.47 -1.15
CA VAL A 73 14.82 -4.17 -0.71
C VAL A 73 14.86 -4.46 0.79
N GLY A 74 16.01 -4.87 1.33
CA GLY A 74 16.19 -5.11 2.77
C GLY A 74 15.95 -3.85 3.61
N ILE A 75 16.47 -2.70 3.18
CA ILE A 75 16.26 -1.40 3.85
C ILE A 75 14.79 -0.99 3.79
N LEU A 76 14.17 -1.07 2.61
CA LEU A 76 12.75 -0.74 2.42
C LEU A 76 11.86 -1.63 3.30
N TYR A 77 12.19 -2.92 3.39
CA TYR A 77 11.49 -3.85 4.27
C TYR A 77 11.68 -3.48 5.74
N ALA A 78 12.90 -3.17 6.18
CA ALA A 78 13.17 -2.78 7.55
C ALA A 78 12.37 -1.53 7.97
N ILE A 79 12.29 -0.52 7.09
CA ILE A 79 11.46 0.67 7.31
C ILE A 79 9.98 0.28 7.43
N THR A 80 9.49 -0.56 6.51
CA THR A 80 8.09 -1.00 6.50
C THR A 80 7.74 -1.81 7.75
N ALA A 81 8.60 -2.76 8.14
CA ALA A 81 8.46 -3.56 9.34
C ALA A 81 8.46 -2.70 10.61
N TYR A 82 9.31 -1.67 10.67
CA TYR A 82 9.30 -0.69 11.75
C TYR A 82 7.97 0.09 11.82
N LEU A 83 7.44 0.54 10.68
CA LEU A 83 6.16 1.24 10.62
C LEU A 83 4.99 0.33 11.04
N ILE A 84 5.01 -0.94 10.63
CA ILE A 84 4.01 -1.93 11.06
C ILE A 84 4.13 -2.19 12.56
N ALA A 85 5.33 -2.45 13.08
CA ALA A 85 5.59 -2.67 14.50
C ALA A 85 5.15 -1.50 15.38
N SER A 86 5.40 -0.26 14.94
CA SER A 86 5.02 0.95 15.68
C SER A 86 3.53 1.27 15.67
N ASN A 87 2.77 0.72 14.72
CA ASN A 87 1.33 0.94 14.57
C ASN A 87 0.47 -0.30 14.90
N LEU A 88 1.09 -1.35 15.44
CA LEU A 88 0.43 -2.60 15.80
C LEU A 88 -0.51 -2.39 17.02
N PRO A 89 -1.82 -2.68 16.89
CA PRO A 89 -2.76 -2.52 17.99
C PRO A 89 -2.45 -3.50 19.14
N ASP A 90 -2.89 -3.16 20.35
CA ASP A 90 -2.65 -3.98 21.55
C ASP A 90 -3.38 -5.35 21.47
N THR A 91 -4.49 -5.41 20.74
CA THR A 91 -5.30 -6.62 20.57
C THR A 91 -5.64 -6.82 19.09
N LEU A 92 -5.46 -8.04 18.59
CA LEU A 92 -5.87 -8.46 17.24
C LEU A 92 -6.87 -9.63 17.34
N PRO A 93 -7.81 -9.76 16.38
CA PRO A 93 -8.80 -10.86 16.36
C PRO A 93 -8.18 -12.25 16.15
N GLN A 94 -6.95 -12.30 15.62
CA GLN A 94 -6.21 -13.52 15.37
C GLN A 94 -4.80 -13.41 15.94
N PRO A 95 -4.15 -14.56 16.22
CA PRO A 95 -2.74 -14.57 16.61
C PRO A 95 -1.85 -14.04 15.47
N GLY A 96 -0.81 -13.27 15.85
CA GLY A 96 0.07 -12.59 14.89
C GLY A 96 -0.65 -11.50 14.08
N LEU A 97 -0.22 -11.29 12.84
CA LEU A 97 -0.89 -10.33 11.95
C LEU A 97 -2.28 -10.84 11.50
N GLY A 98 -2.52 -12.15 11.55
CA GLY A 98 -3.72 -12.78 10.99
C GLY A 98 -3.62 -13.06 9.49
N SER A 99 -4.48 -13.94 8.97
CA SER A 99 -4.39 -14.45 7.61
C SER A 99 -4.49 -13.37 6.53
N ALA A 100 -5.44 -12.44 6.68
CA ALA A 100 -5.64 -11.34 5.73
C ALA A 100 -4.41 -10.42 5.65
N ASN A 101 -3.89 -9.98 6.80
CA ASN A 101 -2.72 -9.09 6.84
C ASN A 101 -1.43 -9.78 6.37
N ARG A 102 -1.32 -11.12 6.48
CA ARG A 102 -0.21 -11.87 5.89
C ARG A 102 -0.25 -11.86 4.35
N ILE A 103 -1.44 -11.90 3.76
CA ILE A 103 -1.61 -11.74 2.30
C ILE A 103 -1.23 -10.32 1.89
N THR A 104 -1.69 -9.31 2.63
CA THR A 104 -1.29 -7.90 2.41
C THR A 104 0.22 -7.71 2.59
N MET A 105 0.85 -8.40 3.54
CA MET A 105 2.31 -8.41 3.71
C MET A 105 3.02 -9.01 2.49
N ALA A 106 2.52 -10.11 1.93
CA ALA A 106 3.09 -10.71 0.72
C ALA A 106 2.98 -9.74 -0.48
N ARG A 107 1.85 -9.04 -0.63
CA ARG A 107 1.68 -7.97 -1.63
C ARG A 107 2.67 -6.83 -1.40
N CYS A 108 2.82 -6.40 -0.15
CA CYS A 108 3.77 -5.37 0.24
C CYS A 108 5.20 -5.76 -0.13
N ILE A 109 5.64 -6.98 0.18
CA ILE A 109 6.96 -7.51 -0.21
C ILE A 109 7.17 -7.43 -1.73
N GLY A 110 6.17 -7.85 -2.52
CA GLY A 110 6.22 -7.73 -3.99
C GLY A 110 6.37 -6.28 -4.44
N THR A 111 5.63 -5.35 -3.83
CA THR A 111 5.73 -3.91 -4.09
C THR A 111 7.12 -3.35 -3.73
N LEU A 112 7.73 -3.79 -2.63
CA LEU A 112 9.08 -3.37 -2.25
C LEU A 112 10.15 -3.90 -3.22
N CYS A 113 9.96 -5.09 -3.77
CA CYS A 113 10.83 -5.64 -4.80
C CYS A 113 10.72 -4.82 -6.09
N LEU A 114 9.50 -4.47 -6.52
CA LEU A 114 9.30 -3.53 -7.63
C LEU A 114 9.94 -2.16 -7.36
N ALA A 115 9.86 -1.65 -6.13
CA ALA A 115 10.48 -0.39 -5.74
C ALA A 115 12.01 -0.43 -5.92
N GLY A 116 12.64 -1.56 -5.57
CA GLY A 116 14.07 -1.77 -5.80
C GLY A 116 14.47 -1.77 -7.28
N LEU A 117 13.55 -2.13 -8.19
CA LEU A 117 13.80 -2.14 -9.63
C LEU A 117 13.76 -0.74 -10.27
N VAL A 118 13.22 0.27 -9.58
CA VAL A 118 13.11 1.65 -10.10
C VAL A 118 14.48 2.18 -10.54
N THR A 119 15.53 1.92 -9.77
CA THR A 119 16.90 2.37 -10.09
C THR A 119 17.56 1.62 -11.24
N TYR A 120 16.92 0.55 -11.74
CA TYR A 120 17.42 -0.28 -12.83
C TYR A 120 16.53 -0.21 -14.07
N ALA A 121 15.41 0.52 -14.03
CA ALA A 121 14.36 0.48 -15.06
C ALA A 121 14.88 0.71 -16.49
N GLU A 122 15.78 1.68 -16.69
CA GLU A 122 16.40 1.97 -17.99
C GLU A 122 17.28 0.82 -18.50
N SER A 123 17.99 0.15 -17.60
CA SER A 123 18.95 -0.92 -17.90
C SER A 123 18.31 -2.29 -18.09
N LEU A 124 17.03 -2.45 -17.71
CA LEU A 124 16.33 -3.71 -17.84
C LEU A 124 15.99 -3.99 -19.31
N GLY A 125 16.44 -5.16 -19.79
CA GLY A 125 16.02 -5.70 -21.09
C GLY A 125 14.54 -6.10 -21.11
N THR A 126 14.08 -6.59 -22.28
CA THR A 126 12.68 -6.99 -22.51
C THR A 126 12.14 -7.97 -21.46
N LEU A 127 12.97 -8.92 -21.02
CA LEU A 127 12.59 -9.89 -19.99
C LEU A 127 12.29 -9.19 -18.64
N GLY A 128 13.16 -8.28 -18.21
CA GLY A 128 12.98 -7.54 -16.95
C GLY A 128 11.74 -6.65 -16.94
N ARG A 129 11.43 -6.00 -18.07
CA ARG A 129 10.19 -5.21 -18.23
C ARG A 129 8.93 -6.10 -18.13
N TRP A 130 8.96 -7.28 -18.76
CA TRP A 130 7.88 -8.26 -18.58
C TRP A 130 7.79 -8.80 -17.15
N SER A 131 8.91 -8.97 -16.46
CA SER A 131 8.91 -9.35 -15.04
C SER A 131 8.25 -8.28 -14.16
N ILE A 132 8.50 -6.99 -14.42
CA ILE A 132 7.81 -5.87 -13.75
C ILE A 132 6.30 -5.95 -13.98
N VAL A 133 5.87 -6.06 -15.24
CA VAL A 133 4.44 -6.14 -15.59
C VAL A 133 3.78 -7.37 -14.97
N GLY A 134 4.44 -8.52 -15.04
CA GLY A 134 3.93 -9.78 -14.48
C GLY A 134 3.82 -9.73 -12.96
N LEU A 135 4.84 -9.24 -12.26
CA LEU A 135 4.82 -9.08 -10.81
C LEU A 135 3.77 -8.06 -10.37
N GLY A 136 3.72 -6.90 -11.00
CA GLY A 136 2.72 -5.87 -10.71
C GLY A 136 1.28 -6.36 -10.94
N THR A 137 1.05 -7.11 -12.03
CA THR A 137 -0.24 -7.78 -12.28
C THR A 137 -0.58 -8.77 -11.17
N GLY A 138 0.38 -9.60 -10.75
CA GLY A 138 0.21 -10.55 -9.66
C GLY A 138 -0.18 -9.87 -8.34
N ILE A 139 0.49 -8.78 -7.99
CA ILE A 139 0.17 -7.99 -6.78
C ILE A 139 -1.25 -7.41 -6.86
N MET A 140 -1.64 -6.86 -8.02
CA MET A 140 -2.99 -6.32 -8.23
C MET A 140 -4.08 -7.40 -8.17
N LEU A 141 -3.82 -8.61 -8.67
CA LEU A 141 -4.78 -9.71 -8.58
C LEU A 141 -4.96 -10.21 -7.14
N LEU A 142 -3.90 -10.15 -6.33
CA LEU A 142 -3.95 -10.53 -4.92
C LEU A 142 -4.76 -9.54 -4.06
N ASP A 143 -4.96 -8.29 -4.51
CA ASP A 143 -5.76 -7.24 -3.83
C ASP A 143 -7.21 -7.64 -3.52
N GLY A 144 -7.81 -8.49 -4.35
CA GLY A 144 -9.17 -8.96 -4.10
C GLY A 144 -9.24 -10.00 -2.97
N VAL A 145 -8.13 -10.69 -2.70
CA VAL A 145 -8.09 -11.93 -1.93
C VAL A 145 -8.09 -11.65 -0.43
N ASP A 146 -7.30 -10.71 0.05
CA ASP A 146 -7.22 -10.37 1.49
C ASP A 146 -8.57 -9.85 2.02
N GLY A 147 -9.24 -8.94 1.30
CA GLY A 147 -10.56 -8.44 1.65
C GLY A 147 -11.66 -9.50 1.57
N TRP A 148 -11.53 -10.48 0.67
CA TRP A 148 -12.43 -11.64 0.64
C TRP A 148 -12.20 -12.58 1.82
N VAL A 149 -10.93 -12.87 2.15
CA VAL A 149 -10.55 -13.68 3.31
C VAL A 149 -11.07 -13.01 4.58
N ALA A 150 -10.78 -11.74 4.80
CA ALA A 150 -11.20 -10.99 5.99
C ALA A 150 -12.72 -10.99 6.20
N ARG A 151 -13.50 -10.86 5.11
CA ARG A 151 -14.97 -10.93 5.17
C ARG A 151 -15.47 -12.34 5.49
N ARG A 152 -14.82 -13.37 4.96
CA ARG A 152 -15.18 -14.77 5.22
C ARG A 152 -14.78 -15.25 6.61
N THR A 153 -13.66 -14.77 7.15
CA THR A 153 -13.15 -15.16 8.46
C THR A 153 -13.65 -14.26 9.59
N GLY A 154 -14.36 -13.17 9.29
CA GLY A 154 -14.82 -12.21 10.30
C GLY A 154 -13.69 -11.44 10.98
N THR A 155 -12.54 -11.29 10.32
CA THR A 155 -11.30 -10.72 10.90
C THR A 155 -10.99 -9.33 10.37
N SER A 156 -12.01 -8.59 9.96
CA SER A 156 -11.83 -7.21 9.50
C SER A 156 -11.39 -6.34 10.68
N THR A 157 -10.29 -5.61 10.49
CA THR A 157 -9.76 -4.66 11.48
C THR A 157 -9.46 -3.33 10.81
N GLU A 158 -9.53 -2.25 11.59
CA GLU A 158 -9.14 -0.93 11.10
C GLU A 158 -7.65 -0.88 10.72
N PHE A 159 -6.79 -1.53 11.51
CA PHE A 159 -5.37 -1.68 11.20
C PHE A 159 -5.17 -2.34 9.83
N GLY A 160 -5.83 -3.48 9.58
CA GLY A 160 -5.72 -4.19 8.30
C GLY A 160 -6.22 -3.36 7.12
N ALA A 161 -7.35 -2.65 7.28
CA ALA A 161 -7.86 -1.76 6.24
C ALA A 161 -6.90 -0.60 5.92
N ARG A 162 -6.17 -0.07 6.91
CA ARG A 162 -5.13 0.94 6.69
C ARG A 162 -3.89 0.35 6.03
N PHE A 163 -3.45 -0.81 6.48
CA PHE A 163 -2.27 -1.48 5.92
C PHE A 163 -2.46 -1.84 4.45
N ASP A 164 -3.65 -2.36 4.10
CA ASP A 164 -4.07 -2.63 2.72
C ASP A 164 -4.05 -1.34 1.88
N MET A 165 -4.70 -0.29 2.37
CA MET A 165 -4.78 1.00 1.67
C MET A 165 -3.42 1.68 1.46
N GLU A 166 -2.49 1.58 2.41
CA GLU A 166 -1.11 2.08 2.23
C GLU A 166 -0.31 1.21 1.27
N THR A 167 -0.51 -0.11 1.27
CA THR A 167 0.15 -1.03 0.34
C THR A 167 -0.28 -0.76 -1.10
N ASP A 168 -1.57 -0.51 -1.33
CA ASP A 168 -2.11 -0.10 -2.63
C ASP A 168 -1.50 1.20 -3.14
N ALA A 169 -1.42 2.20 -2.26
CA ALA A 169 -0.88 3.49 -2.63
C ALA A 169 0.62 3.44 -2.89
N ALA A 170 1.36 2.66 -2.09
CA ALA A 170 2.77 2.38 -2.35
C ALA A 170 2.95 1.67 -3.69
N LEU A 171 2.08 0.72 -4.05
CA LEU A 171 2.11 0.07 -5.36
C LEU A 171 1.90 1.08 -6.48
N MET A 172 0.90 1.95 -6.40
CA MET A 172 0.67 3.00 -7.41
C MET A 172 1.85 3.94 -7.53
N LEU A 173 2.48 4.32 -6.41
CA LEU A 173 3.69 5.14 -6.40
C LEU A 173 4.84 4.44 -7.11
N VAL A 174 5.11 3.18 -6.77
CA VAL A 174 6.17 2.38 -7.38
C VAL A 174 5.93 2.18 -8.87
N LEU A 175 4.72 1.83 -9.29
CA LEU A 175 4.38 1.68 -10.71
C LEU A 175 4.54 3.00 -11.46
N SER A 176 4.10 4.13 -10.89
CA SER A 176 4.30 5.44 -11.52
C SER A 176 5.77 5.85 -11.60
N ALA A 177 6.57 5.48 -10.59
CA ALA A 177 8.01 5.71 -10.57
C ALA A 177 8.74 4.85 -11.61
N LEU A 178 8.31 3.61 -11.82
CA LEU A 178 8.83 2.76 -12.89
C LEU A 178 8.49 3.33 -14.28
N VAL A 179 7.26 3.82 -14.49
CA VAL A 179 6.88 4.46 -15.77
C VAL A 179 7.69 5.72 -16.04
N TRP A 180 7.95 6.52 -15.00
CA TRP A 180 8.83 7.69 -15.10
C TRP A 180 10.28 7.29 -15.36
N ALA A 181 10.80 6.27 -14.67
CA ALA A 181 12.17 5.80 -14.79
C ALA A 181 12.48 5.10 -16.12
N GLU A 182 11.47 4.67 -16.88
CA GLU A 182 11.67 4.23 -18.27
C GLU A 182 11.76 5.40 -19.28
N ASP A 183 11.68 6.65 -18.81
CA ASP A 183 11.70 7.90 -19.59
C ASP A 183 10.64 7.97 -20.72
N ARG A 184 9.58 7.16 -20.63
CA ARG A 184 8.48 7.16 -21.61
C ARG A 184 7.46 8.27 -21.37
N THR A 185 7.46 8.85 -20.17
CA THR A 185 6.55 9.90 -19.76
C THR A 185 7.29 10.95 -18.95
N GLY A 186 6.78 12.18 -18.93
CA GLY A 186 7.32 13.21 -18.05
C GLY A 186 7.05 12.91 -16.57
N ALA A 187 7.78 13.59 -15.68
CA ALA A 187 7.68 13.43 -14.21
C ALA A 187 6.27 13.66 -13.63
N TRP A 188 5.34 14.22 -14.41
CA TRP A 188 3.94 14.38 -14.00
C TRP A 188 3.27 13.05 -13.68
N VAL A 189 3.69 11.92 -14.26
CA VAL A 189 3.10 10.60 -13.97
C VAL A 189 3.23 10.21 -12.49
N LEU A 190 4.28 10.71 -11.81
CA LEU A 190 4.50 10.49 -10.37
C LEU A 190 3.35 11.03 -9.52
N LEU A 191 2.59 12.01 -10.02
CA LEU A 191 1.41 12.53 -9.32
C LEU A 191 0.31 11.47 -9.16
N ILE A 192 0.25 10.44 -10.02
CA ILE A 192 -0.71 9.33 -9.89
C ILE A 192 -0.50 8.63 -8.54
N GLY A 193 0.75 8.26 -8.26
CA GLY A 193 1.12 7.61 -7.01
C GLY A 193 1.21 8.57 -5.83
N ALA A 194 1.61 9.82 -6.07
CA ALA A 194 1.77 10.81 -5.00
C ALA A 194 0.42 11.33 -4.46
N MET A 195 -0.68 11.19 -5.21
CA MET A 195 -1.97 11.82 -4.90
C MET A 195 -2.47 11.51 -3.48
N ARG A 196 -2.31 10.27 -3.00
CA ARG A 196 -2.68 9.91 -1.62
C ARG A 196 -1.88 10.71 -0.59
N TYR A 197 -0.56 10.75 -0.76
CA TYR A 197 0.34 11.42 0.17
C TYR A 197 0.14 12.94 0.14
N LEU A 198 -0.15 13.50 -1.04
CA LEU A 198 -0.55 14.90 -1.20
C LEU A 198 -1.86 15.18 -0.47
N PHE A 199 -2.86 14.30 -0.55
CA PHE A 199 -4.12 14.44 0.16
C PHE A 199 -3.94 14.37 1.69
N LEU A 200 -3.11 13.45 2.17
CA LEU A 200 -2.77 13.36 3.60
C LEU A 200 -2.04 14.63 4.08
N GLY A 201 -1.08 15.12 3.28
CA GLY A 201 -0.37 16.38 3.54
C GLY A 201 -1.29 17.59 3.52
N ALA A 202 -2.24 17.66 2.58
CA ALA A 202 -3.25 18.71 2.53
C ALA A 202 -4.15 18.69 3.78
N GLY A 203 -4.48 17.51 4.30
CA GLY A 203 -5.17 17.35 5.58
C GLY A 203 -4.41 17.94 6.77
N LEU A 204 -3.09 18.06 6.71
CA LEU A 204 -2.31 18.73 7.75
C LEU A 204 -2.61 20.23 7.82
N VAL A 205 -2.74 20.86 6.65
CA VAL A 205 -3.01 22.30 6.49
C VAL A 205 -4.49 22.63 6.64
N LEU A 206 -5.36 21.77 6.10
CA LEU A 206 -6.81 21.94 6.10
C LEU A 206 -7.48 20.78 6.86
N PRO A 207 -7.71 20.93 8.18
CA PRO A 207 -8.23 19.85 9.03
C PRO A 207 -9.57 19.27 8.56
N ALA A 208 -10.38 20.06 7.83
CA ALA A 208 -11.63 19.59 7.22
C ALA A 208 -11.43 18.38 6.29
N LEU A 209 -10.24 18.23 5.68
CA LEU A 209 -9.92 17.09 4.81
C LEU A 209 -9.58 15.81 5.57
N ARG A 210 -9.44 15.86 6.90
CA ARG A 210 -9.18 14.67 7.74
C ARG A 210 -10.45 13.87 8.05
N GLY A 211 -11.61 14.30 7.56
CA GLY A 211 -12.88 13.61 7.77
C GLY A 211 -12.89 12.20 7.17
N GLU A 212 -13.60 11.28 7.82
CA GLU A 212 -13.76 9.92 7.30
C GLU A 212 -14.58 9.93 6.00
N LEU A 213 -14.00 9.32 4.95
CA LEU A 213 -14.67 9.10 3.68
C LEU A 213 -15.27 7.69 3.68
N ALA A 214 -16.60 7.61 3.64
CA ALA A 214 -17.33 6.33 3.59
C ALA A 214 -16.87 5.46 2.40
N PRO A 215 -16.85 4.12 2.54
CA PRO A 215 -16.43 3.20 1.48
C PRO A 215 -17.08 3.54 0.13
N SER A 216 -16.28 3.69 -0.92
CA SER A 216 -16.77 4.14 -2.23
C SER A 216 -16.30 3.20 -3.33
N PHE A 217 -17.25 2.58 -4.04
CA PHE A 217 -16.98 1.74 -5.20
C PHE A 217 -16.18 2.51 -6.27
N ARG A 218 -16.49 3.79 -6.47
CA ARG A 218 -15.76 4.68 -7.40
C ARG A 218 -14.26 4.74 -7.09
N ARG A 219 -13.89 4.97 -5.82
CA ARG A 219 -12.47 5.07 -5.43
C ARG A 219 -11.75 3.75 -5.66
N LYS A 220 -12.40 2.63 -5.33
CA LYS A 220 -11.86 1.29 -5.58
C LYS A 220 -11.68 1.03 -7.08
N LEU A 221 -12.70 1.32 -7.89
CA LEU A 221 -12.64 1.15 -9.35
C LEU A 221 -11.52 2.00 -9.97
N ILE A 222 -11.41 3.26 -9.56
CA ILE A 222 -10.38 4.17 -10.10
C ILE A 222 -8.99 3.68 -9.71
N CYS A 223 -8.78 3.19 -8.49
CA CYS A 223 -7.51 2.57 -8.07
C CYS A 223 -7.12 1.41 -9.01
N VAL A 224 -8.05 0.48 -9.27
CA VAL A 224 -7.81 -0.64 -10.20
C VAL A 224 -7.51 -0.14 -11.62
N VAL A 225 -8.26 0.85 -12.11
CA VAL A 225 -8.01 1.44 -13.44
C VAL A 225 -6.64 2.13 -13.50
N GLN A 226 -6.20 2.82 -12.45
CA GLN A 226 -4.86 3.42 -12.40
C GLN A 226 -3.77 2.35 -12.52
N GLY A 227 -3.88 1.27 -11.74
CA GLY A 227 -2.88 0.20 -11.78
C GLY A 227 -2.82 -0.47 -13.15
N ILE A 228 -3.97 -0.75 -13.77
CA ILE A 228 -4.03 -1.30 -15.13
C ILE A 228 -3.40 -0.33 -16.13
N ALA A 229 -3.71 0.97 -16.04
CA ALA A 229 -3.15 1.99 -16.92
C ALA A 229 -1.61 2.07 -16.82
N LEU A 230 -1.07 2.04 -15.59
CA LEU A 230 0.37 2.05 -15.34
C LEU A 230 1.04 0.76 -15.84
N LEU A 231 0.42 -0.40 -15.64
CA LEU A 231 0.92 -1.68 -16.17
C LEU A 231 0.92 -1.72 -17.71
N ILE A 232 -0.08 -1.14 -18.35
CA ILE A 232 -0.10 -0.95 -19.81
C ILE A 232 1.06 -0.03 -20.22
N ALA A 233 1.27 1.10 -19.52
CA ALA A 233 2.37 2.01 -19.82
C ALA A 233 3.77 1.37 -19.67
N LEU A 234 3.93 0.43 -18.73
CA LEU A 234 5.15 -0.37 -18.54
C LEU A 234 5.34 -1.49 -19.58
N GLY A 235 4.32 -1.76 -20.40
CA GLY A 235 4.38 -2.81 -21.41
C GLY A 235 5.53 -2.58 -22.40
N PRO A 236 6.45 -3.53 -22.60
CA PRO A 236 7.58 -3.36 -23.53
C PRO A 236 7.15 -3.29 -25.00
N ILE A 237 5.94 -3.75 -25.33
CA ILE A 237 5.37 -3.70 -26.69
C ILE A 237 4.62 -2.37 -26.93
N ILE A 238 4.34 -1.60 -25.88
CA ILE A 238 3.49 -0.43 -25.97
C ILE A 238 4.28 0.79 -26.46
N PRO A 239 3.84 1.46 -27.54
CA PRO A 239 4.44 2.70 -28.02
C PRO A 239 4.29 3.84 -27.01
N ASP A 240 5.26 4.76 -26.99
CA ASP A 240 5.30 5.88 -26.03
C ASP A 240 4.05 6.75 -26.07
N PHE A 241 3.48 7.01 -27.25
CA PHE A 241 2.26 7.80 -27.37
C PHE A 241 1.07 7.15 -26.64
N ILE A 242 1.00 5.81 -26.62
CA ILE A 242 -0.04 5.07 -25.89
C ILE A 242 0.25 5.15 -24.39
N ALA A 243 1.51 4.94 -23.97
CA ALA A 243 1.90 5.03 -22.57
C ALA A 243 1.57 6.41 -21.98
N VAL A 244 1.87 7.49 -22.70
CA VAL A 244 1.53 8.88 -22.34
C VAL A 244 0.01 9.07 -22.30
N SER A 245 -0.71 8.65 -23.34
CA SER A 245 -2.17 8.86 -23.43
C SER A 245 -2.93 8.14 -22.33
N VAL A 246 -2.57 6.88 -22.07
CA VAL A 246 -3.19 6.05 -21.02
C VAL A 246 -2.88 6.62 -19.63
N SER A 247 -1.63 7.04 -19.38
CA SER A 247 -1.24 7.69 -18.12
C SER A 247 -1.96 9.02 -17.92
N ALA A 248 -2.15 9.81 -18.99
CA ALA A 248 -2.84 11.10 -18.91
C ALA A 248 -4.34 10.93 -18.61
N LEU A 249 -4.99 9.95 -19.25
CA LEU A 249 -6.37 9.58 -18.96
C LEU A 249 -6.52 9.11 -17.51
N ALA A 250 -5.60 8.26 -17.05
CA ALA A 250 -5.57 7.78 -15.68
C ALA A 250 -5.45 8.96 -14.70
N MET A 251 -4.51 9.87 -14.92
CA MET A 251 -4.35 11.08 -14.12
C MET A 251 -5.62 11.95 -14.08
N ALA A 252 -6.28 12.15 -15.22
CA ALA A 252 -7.50 12.95 -15.31
C ALA A 252 -8.64 12.31 -14.47
N MET A 253 -8.82 10.99 -14.60
CA MET A 253 -9.80 10.25 -13.79
C MET A 253 -9.51 10.32 -12.29
N LEU A 254 -8.23 10.21 -11.91
CA LEU A 254 -7.81 10.31 -10.52
C LEU A 254 -8.07 11.72 -9.96
N THR A 255 -7.66 12.75 -10.70
CA THR A 255 -7.85 14.15 -10.31
C THR A 255 -9.34 14.49 -10.15
N TRP A 256 -10.17 14.02 -11.09
CA TRP A 256 -11.62 14.11 -10.98
C TRP A 256 -12.14 13.43 -9.72
N SER A 257 -11.63 12.22 -9.43
CA SER A 257 -12.05 11.48 -8.23
C SER A 257 -11.77 12.24 -6.94
N PHE A 258 -10.53 12.70 -6.79
CA PHE A 258 -10.09 13.44 -5.61
C PHE A 258 -10.79 14.78 -5.47
N SER A 259 -11.08 15.46 -6.58
CA SER A 259 -11.82 16.72 -6.56
C SER A 259 -13.21 16.56 -5.95
N ILE A 260 -13.93 15.48 -6.28
CA ILE A 260 -15.22 15.16 -5.66
C ILE A 260 -15.06 14.89 -4.16
N ASP A 261 -14.02 14.17 -3.73
CA ASP A 261 -13.77 13.87 -2.31
C ASP A 261 -13.47 15.14 -1.51
N VAL A 262 -12.65 16.04 -2.06
CA VAL A 262 -12.36 17.35 -1.47
C VAL A 262 -13.63 18.18 -1.35
N VAL A 263 -14.43 18.29 -2.42
CA VAL A 263 -15.70 19.04 -2.39
C VAL A 263 -16.66 18.44 -1.36
N TRP A 264 -16.74 17.11 -1.24
CA TRP A 264 -17.59 16.46 -0.26
C TRP A 264 -17.14 16.77 1.18
N LEU A 265 -15.85 16.76 1.47
CA LEU A 265 -15.30 17.06 2.80
C LEU A 265 -15.43 18.53 3.19
N LEU A 266 -15.41 19.44 2.22
CA LEU A 266 -15.53 20.88 2.46
C LEU A 266 -16.99 21.37 2.53
N ARG A 267 -17.98 20.51 2.21
CA ARG A 267 -19.39 20.88 2.35
C ARG A 267 -19.76 21.05 3.83
N PRO A 268 -20.38 22.19 4.22
CA PRO A 268 -20.93 22.36 5.55
C PRO A 268 -21.93 21.24 5.86
N ARG A 269 -21.74 20.54 6.98
CA ARG A 269 -22.72 19.58 7.47
C ARG A 269 -23.79 20.34 8.24
N PRO A 270 -25.09 20.19 7.92
CA PRO A 270 -26.14 20.77 8.74
C PRO A 270 -26.03 20.19 10.16
N LEU A 271 -26.04 21.09 11.15
CA LEU A 271 -26.03 20.78 12.59
C LEU A 271 -27.34 20.09 13.00
#